data_AF-A0A7J8LZU1-F1
#
_entry.id   AF-A0A7J8LZU1-F1
#
_cell.length_a   1.000
_cell.length_b   1.000
_cell.length_c   1.000
_cell.angle_alpha   90.00
_cell.angle_beta   90.00
_cell.angle_gamma   90.00
#
_symmetry.space_group_name_H-M   'P 1'
#
loop_
_entity.id
_entity.type
_entity.pdbx_description
1 polymer ?
#
loop_
_entity_poly.entity_id
_entity_poly.type
_entity_poly.pdbx_seq_one_letter_code
_entity_poly.pdbx_strand_id
1 'polypeptide(L)' 'MFKIEIKAILESLKIAWDSEFRQVEVECDNVLVVETILAGGAVNSRMSELRIIHQLLGRDWRVRLRHISGDHNK' A
#
# COMPACT_ATOMS: atom_id res chain seq x y z
N MET A 1 10.36 11.31 0.53
CA MET A 1 10.08 10.14 -0.33
C MET A 1 9.19 9.14 0.39
N PHE A 2 9.71 8.35 1.34
CA PHE A 2 8.96 7.28 2.03
C PHE A 2 7.54 7.65 2.51
N LYS A 3 7.39 8.74 3.28
CA LYS A 3 6.06 9.17 3.76
C LYS A 3 5.10 9.59 2.64
N ILE A 4 5.62 10.12 1.53
CA ILE A 4 4.82 10.56 0.39
C ILE A 4 4.27 9.33 -0.34
N GLU A 5 5.10 8.31 -0.56
CA GLU A 5 4.69 7.06 -1.19
C GLU A 5 3.67 6.29 -0.33
N ILE A 6 3.87 6.22 0.98
CA ILE A 6 2.87 5.63 1.90
C ILE A 6 1.53 6.37 1.79
N LYS A 7 1.54 7.71 1.71
CA LYS A 7 0.32 8.50 1.50
C LYS A 7 -0.30 8.24 0.13
N ALA A 8 0.50 8.16 -0.93
CA ALA A 8 0.02 7.86 -2.27
C ALA A 8 -0.68 6.50 -2.32
N ILE A 9 -0.05 5.45 -1.76
CA ILE A 9 -0.64 4.12 -1.66
C ILE A 9 -1.95 4.15 -0.85
N LEU A 10 -1.97 4.86 0.29
CA LEU A 10 -3.19 4.99 1.10
C LEU A 10 -4.34 5.62 0.30
N GLU A 11 -4.10 6.74 -0.38
CA GLU A 11 -5.13 7.41 -1.16
C GLU A 11 -5.59 6.55 -2.35
N SER A 12 -4.68 5.87 -3.04
CA SER A 12 -5.03 4.91 -4.10
C SER A 12 -5.88 3.75 -3.59
N LEU A 13 -5.56 3.18 -2.42
CA LEU A 13 -6.35 2.11 -1.82
C LEU A 13 -7.74 2.58 -1.38
N LYS A 14 -7.87 3.81 -0.84
CA LYS A 14 -9.18 4.39 -0.52
C LYS A 14 -10.03 4.56 -1.76
N ILE A 15 -9.48 5.19 -2.81
CA ILE A 15 -10.18 5.39 -4.08
C ILE A 15 -10.64 4.06 -4.66
N ALA A 16 -9.77 3.05 -4.64
CA ALA A 16 -10.10 1.74 -5.18
C ALA A 16 -11.20 1.04 -4.37
N TRP A 17 -11.15 1.13 -3.04
CA TRP A 17 -12.20 0.60 -2.18
C TRP A 17 -13.54 1.33 -2.41
N ASP A 18 -13.52 2.66 -2.43
CA ASP A 18 -14.72 3.49 -2.61
C ASP A 18 -15.32 3.33 -4.02
N SER A 19 -14.51 2.91 -4.99
CA SER A 19 -14.94 2.54 -6.34
C SER A 19 -15.36 1.07 -6.47
N GLU A 20 -15.54 0.37 -5.34
CA GLU A 20 -16.00 -1.03 -5.25
C GLU A 20 -15.11 -2.07 -5.94
N PHE A 21 -13.83 -1.76 -6.18
CA PHE A 21 -12.90 -2.75 -6.70
C PHE A 21 -12.71 -3.89 -5.70
N ARG A 22 -12.81 -5.13 -6.18
CA ARG A 22 -12.59 -6.34 -5.37
C ARG A 22 -11.23 -6.97 -5.55
N GLN A 23 -10.48 -6.53 -6.56
CA GLN A 23 -9.12 -6.98 -6.83
C GLN A 23 -8.28 -5.77 -7.23
N VAL A 24 -7.18 -5.56 -6.51
CA VAL A 24 -6.25 -4.45 -6.75
C VAL A 24 -4.83 -4.95 -6.70
N GLU A 25 -4.02 -4.50 -7.66
CA GLU A 25 -2.57 -4.65 -7.64
C GLU A 25 -1.95 -3.26 -7.46
N VAL A 26 -1.10 -3.13 -6.45
CA VAL A 26 -0.35 -1.90 -6.17
C VAL A 26 1.11 -2.18 -6.47
N GLU A 27 1.62 -1.47 -7.46
CA GLU A 27 3.03 -1.49 -7.82
C GLU A 27 3.74 -0.29 -7.19
N CYS A 28 4.88 -0.54 -6.55
CA CYS A 28 5.70 0.48 -5.93
C CYS A 28 7.17 0.20 -6.26
N ASP A 29 7.92 1.21 -6.64
CA ASP A 29 9.35 1.11 -6.97
C ASP A 29 10.27 1.18 -5.74
N ASN A 30 9.70 1.53 -4.59
CA ASN A 30 10.39 1.57 -3.32
C ASN A 30 10.19 0.28 -2.52
N VAL A 31 11.22 -0.56 -2.54
CA VAL A 31 11.23 -1.85 -1.83
C VAL A 31 10.97 -1.67 -0.32
N LEU A 32 11.48 -0.61 0.31
CA LEU A 32 11.30 -0.39 1.74
C LEU A 32 9.83 -0.10 2.09
N VAL A 33 9.10 0.57 1.20
CA VAL A 33 7.66 0.84 1.39
C VAL A 33 6.88 -0.46 1.31
N VAL A 34 7.17 -1.28 0.30
CA VAL A 34 6.52 -2.58 0.12
C VAL A 34 6.79 -3.47 1.33
N GLU A 35 8.04 -3.61 1.74
CA GLU A 35 8.43 -4.41 2.91
C GLU A 35 7.78 -3.90 4.20
N THR A 36 7.71 -2.58 4.40
CA THR A 36 7.10 -1.99 5.59
C THR A 36 5.61 -2.31 5.68
N ILE A 37 4.89 -2.23 4.55
CA ILE A 37 3.47 -2.57 4.49
C ILE A 37 3.27 -4.09 4.66
N LEU A 38 4.12 -4.93 4.08
CA LEU A 38 3.99 -6.39 4.20
C LEU A 38 4.36 -6.92 5.58
N ALA A 39 5.34 -6.30 6.25
CA ALA A 39 5.85 -6.76 7.53
C ALA A 39 4.87 -6.58 8.71
N GLY A 40 3.73 -5.90 8.51
CA GLY A 40 2.73 -5.80 9.57
C GLY A 40 3.13 -4.90 10.75
N GLY A 41 4.16 -4.07 10.61
CA GLY A 41 4.69 -3.18 11.66
C GLY A 41 3.72 -2.08 12.13
N ALA A 42 2.46 -2.13 11.72
CA ALA A 42 1.39 -1.18 12.00
C ALA A 42 1.15 -0.93 13.50
N VAL A 43 1.26 -1.99 14.31
CA VAL A 43 0.79 -1.97 15.71
C VAL A 43 1.61 -0.98 16.57
N ASN A 44 2.90 -0.81 16.26
CA ASN A 44 3.80 0.11 16.97
C ASN A 44 4.28 1.28 16.09
N SER A 45 3.75 1.41 14.88
CA SER A 45 4.10 2.49 13.96
C SER A 45 3.55 3.83 14.46
N ARG A 46 4.42 4.84 14.58
CA ARG A 46 4.00 6.25 14.77
C ARG A 46 3.28 6.84 13.55
N MET A 47 3.30 6.15 12.40
CA MET A 47 2.60 6.56 11.19
C MET A 47 1.17 6.00 11.20
N SER A 48 0.21 6.92 11.32
CA SER A 48 -1.23 6.65 11.21
C SER A 48 -1.62 6.01 9.89
N GLU A 49 -0.96 6.39 8.81
CA GLU A 49 -1.24 5.96 7.44
C GLU A 49 -1.02 4.46 7.28
N LEU A 50 0.05 3.90 7.85
CA LEU A 50 0.28 2.46 7.88
C LEU A 50 -0.84 1.71 8.59
N ARG A 51 -1.32 2.23 9.73
CA ARG A 51 -2.44 1.61 10.45
C ARG A 51 -3.70 1.55 9.60
N ILE A 52 -4.01 2.61 8.85
CA ILE A 52 -5.17 2.65 7.96
C ILE A 52 -4.97 1.73 6.75
N ILE A 53 -3.78 1.70 6.15
CA ILE A 53 -3.44 0.75 5.07
C ILE A 53 -3.72 -0.67 5.54
N HIS A 54 -3.24 -1.06 6.73
CA HIS A 54 -3.49 -2.40 7.25
C HIS A 54 -4.97 -2.70 7.52
N GLN A 55 -5.74 -1.71 7.98
CA GLN A 55 -7.20 -1.86 8.10
C GLN A 55 -7.86 -2.06 6.74
N LEU A 56 -7.42 -1.35 5.69
CA LEU A 56 -7.91 -1.52 4.33
C LEU A 56 -7.54 -2.90 3.78
N LEU A 57 -6.30 -3.34 3.96
CA LEU A 57 -5.84 -4.67 3.51
C LEU A 57 -6.59 -5.83 4.17
N GLY A 58 -7.19 -5.62 5.35
CA GLY A 58 -8.02 -6.61 6.05
C GLY A 58 -9.48 -6.65 5.62
N ARG A 59 -9.93 -5.82 4.66
CA ARG A 59 -11.31 -5.82 4.16
C ARG A 59 -11.58 -6.98 3.20
N ASP A 60 -12.84 -7.14 2.81
CA ASP A 60 -13.29 -8.16 1.85
C ASP A 60 -12.99 -7.77 0.39
N TRP A 61 -11.69 -7.82 0.05
CA TRP A 61 -11.13 -7.65 -1.28
C TRP A 61 -9.72 -8.25 -1.35
N ARG A 62 -9.25 -8.52 -2.57
CA ARG A 62 -7.92 -9.09 -2.82
C ARG A 62 -6.95 -7.98 -3.22
N VAL A 63 -6.01 -7.67 -2.35
CA VAL A 63 -4.93 -6.71 -2.65
C VAL A 63 -3.60 -7.45 -2.81
N ARG A 64 -2.88 -7.16 -3.89
CA ARG A 64 -1.50 -7.60 -4.11
C ARG A 64 -0.59 -6.38 -4.11
N LEU A 65 0.44 -6.41 -3.26
CA LEU A 65 1.49 -5.41 -3.26
C LEU A 65 2.73 -5.99 -3.96
N ARG A 66 3.27 -5.29 -4.96
CA ARG A 66 4.43 -5.73 -5.72
C ARG A 66 5.48 -4.63 -5.78
N HIS A 67 6.74 -5.02 -5.58
CA HIS A 67 7.87 -4.17 -5.90
C HIS A 67 8.18 -4.27 -7.40
N ILE A 68 8.31 -3.12 -8.08
CA ILE A 68 8.78 -3.06 -9.47
C ILE A 68 10.13 -2.33 -9.52
N SER A 69 11.14 -2.92 -10.14
CA SER A 69 12.41 -2.22 -10.37
C SER A 69 12.18 -1.10 -11.39
N GLY A 70 12.71 0.11 -11.13
CA GLY A 70 12.52 1.30 -11.96
C GLY A 70 12.94 1.17 -13.44
N ASP A 71 13.62 0.08 -13.80
CA ASP A 71 13.92 -0.30 -15.19
C ASP A 71 12.71 -0.86 -15.99
N HIS A 72 11.57 -1.12 -15.34
CA HIS A 72 10.33 -1.56 -16.01
C HIS A 72 9.40 -0.42 -16.44
N ASN A 73 9.81 0.84 -16.28
CA ASN A 73 9.03 2.01 -16.71
C ASN A 73 9.68 2.73 -17.92
N LYS A 74 10.05 1.95 -18.95
CA LYS A 74 10.52 2.45 -20.25
C LYS A 74 9.44 2.39 -21.31
#